data_AF-A0A1E8YA91-F1
#
_entry.id   AF-A0A1E8YA91-F1
#
_cell.length_a   1.000
_cell.length_b   1.000
_cell.length_c   1.000
_cell.angle_alpha   90.00
_cell.angle_beta   90.00
_cell.angle_gamma   90.00
#
_symmetry.space_group_name_H-M   'P 1'
#
loop_
_entity.id
_entity.type
_entity.pdbx_description
1 polymer ?
#
loop_
_entity_poly.entity_id
_entity_poly.type
_entity_poly.pdbx_seq_one_letter_code
_entity_poly.pdbx_strand_id
1 'polypeptide(L)' 'MDTQEEVDTYWEALNHVPAVAQCGWCKDQFEVSWQVVPSWLMTLYQSDNLEGIKAVNQAVLKMKKLDLAAMQAAFENAKD' A
#
# COMPACT_ATOMS: atom_id res chain seq x y z
N MET A 1 -3.95 -5.42 -7.75
CA MET A 1 -2.61 -5.21 -8.31
C MET A 1 -1.70 -6.26 -7.69
N ASP A 2 -0.90 -6.91 -8.51
CA ASP A 2 -0.01 -7.99 -8.10
C ASP A 2 1.46 -7.64 -8.34
N THR A 3 1.74 -6.57 -9.07
CA THR A 3 3.09 -6.08 -9.35
C THR A 3 3.25 -4.60 -9.01
N GLN A 4 4.51 -4.17 -8.81
CA GLN A 4 4.82 -2.76 -8.59
C GLN A 4 4.50 -1.91 -9.84
N GLU A 5 4.68 -2.46 -11.04
CA GLU A 5 4.39 -1.77 -12.30
C GLU A 5 2.90 -1.41 -12.43
N GLU A 6 2.00 -2.31 -12.03
CA GLU A 6 0.57 -2.02 -11.97
C GLU A 6 0.27 -0.92 -10.95
N VAL A 7 0.84 -1.03 -9.73
CA VAL A 7 0.69 0.01 -8.70
C VAL A 7 1.13 1.37 -9.23
N ASP A 8 2.27 1.43 -9.91
CA ASP A 8 2.82 2.65 -10.48
C ASP A 8 1.91 3.21 -11.56
N THR A 9 1.46 2.36 -12.50
CA THR A 9 0.56 2.74 -13.59
C THR A 9 -0.74 3.36 -13.07
N TYR A 10 -1.42 2.70 -12.11
CA TYR A 10 -2.67 3.21 -11.57
C TYR A 10 -2.45 4.41 -10.65
N TRP A 11 -1.36 4.44 -9.88
CA TRP A 11 -1.04 5.59 -9.04
C TRP A 11 -0.81 6.85 -9.88
N GLU A 12 -0.04 6.75 -10.97
CA GLU A 12 0.20 7.87 -11.87
C GLU A 12 -1.09 8.34 -12.56
N ALA A 13 -1.97 7.40 -12.95
CA ALA A 13 -3.24 7.72 -13.56
C ALA A 13 -4.25 8.35 -12.58
N LEU A 14 -4.16 8.06 -11.28
CA LEU A 14 -5.18 8.47 -10.30
C LEU A 14 -4.71 9.61 -9.38
N ASN A 15 -3.42 9.83 -9.15
CA ASN A 15 -2.94 10.78 -8.14
C ASN A 15 -2.80 12.22 -8.67
N HIS A 16 -3.92 12.89 -8.92
CA HIS A 16 -3.97 14.27 -9.41
C HIS A 16 -3.99 15.33 -8.29
N VAL A 17 -4.20 14.92 -7.02
CA VAL A 17 -4.09 15.80 -5.85
C VAL A 17 -3.04 15.26 -4.86
N PRO A 18 -1.71 15.38 -5.14
CA PRO A 18 -0.66 14.71 -4.36
C PRO A 18 -0.53 15.15 -2.89
N ALA A 19 -1.10 16.31 -2.56
CA ALA A 19 -1.09 16.85 -1.21
C ALA A 19 -1.94 16.03 -0.22
N VAL A 20 -2.98 15.35 -0.70
CA VAL A 20 -3.88 14.53 0.14
C VAL A 20 -3.53 13.04 0.12
N ALA A 21 -2.53 12.64 -0.67
CA ALA A 21 -2.17 11.25 -0.87
C ALA A 21 -1.43 10.67 0.35
N GLN A 22 -1.87 9.50 0.80
CA GLN A 22 -1.32 8.82 1.99
C GLN A 22 -1.78 7.36 2.07
N CYS A 23 -0.91 6.43 2.47
CA CYS A 23 -1.25 5.01 2.70
C CYS A 23 -1.94 4.31 1.50
N GLY A 24 -1.54 4.62 0.27
CA GLY A 24 -2.18 4.12 -0.95
C GLY A 24 -3.43 4.89 -1.39
N TRP A 25 -3.94 5.82 -0.57
CA TRP A 25 -5.02 6.72 -0.95
C TRP A 25 -4.52 7.85 -1.85
N CYS A 26 -5.30 8.17 -2.87
CA CYS A 26 -5.09 9.31 -3.76
C CYS A 26 -6.45 9.83 -4.27
N LYS A 27 -6.42 10.97 -4.97
CA LYS A 27 -7.59 11.55 -5.62
C LYS A 27 -7.31 11.88 -7.07
N ASP A 28 -8.26 11.53 -7.93
CA ASP A 28 -8.23 11.84 -9.36
C ASP A 28 -8.57 13.31 -9.65
N GLN A 29 -8.56 13.67 -10.94
CA GLN A 29 -8.85 15.03 -11.41
C GLN A 29 -10.28 15.51 -11.09
N PHE A 30 -11.17 14.59 -10.71
CA PHE A 30 -12.55 14.87 -10.30
C PHE A 30 -12.69 14.82 -8.77
N GLU A 31 -11.58 14.76 -8.05
CA GLU A 31 -11.48 14.65 -6.59
C GLU A 31 -12.10 13.38 -5.98
N VAL A 32 -12.36 12.35 -6.80
CA VAL A 32 -12.83 11.05 -6.34
C VAL A 32 -11.68 10.34 -5.64
N SER A 33 -11.94 9.81 -4.44
CA SER A 33 -10.96 9.09 -3.66
C SER A 33 -10.81 7.65 -4.15
N TRP A 34 -9.57 7.24 -4.39
CA TRP A 34 -9.19 5.89 -4.75
C TRP A 34 -8.14 5.37 -3.78
N GLN A 35 -8.10 4.05 -3.58
CA GLN A 35 -7.01 3.39 -2.87
C GLN A 35 -6.34 2.38 -3.79
N VAL A 36 -5.08 2.62 -4.15
CA VAL A 36 -4.27 1.69 -4.94
C VAL A 36 -3.56 0.74 -3.99
N VAL A 37 -4.08 -0.48 -3.89
CA VAL A 37 -3.60 -1.52 -2.97
C VAL A 37 -3.32 -2.84 -3.70
N PRO A 38 -2.35 -3.63 -3.24
CA PRO A 38 -2.11 -4.95 -3.81
C PRO A 38 -3.19 -5.94 -3.35
N SER A 39 -3.50 -6.94 -4.18
CA SER A 39 -4.55 -7.93 -3.89
C SER A 39 -4.24 -8.74 -2.62
N TRP A 40 -2.97 -9.07 -2.42
CA TRP A 40 -2.49 -9.90 -1.32
C TRP A 40 -2.56 -9.20 0.05
N LEU A 41 -2.75 -7.87 0.11
CA LEU A 41 -2.82 -7.17 1.38
C LEU A 41 -3.99 -7.66 2.25
N MET A 42 -5.13 -7.97 1.62
CA MET A 42 -6.29 -8.51 2.33
C MET A 42 -6.07 -9.94 2.84
N THR A 43 -5.29 -10.74 2.11
CA THR A 43 -4.88 -12.08 2.55
C THR A 43 -3.87 -11.99 3.69
N LEU A 44 -2.95 -11.02 3.64
CA LEU A 44 -1.98 -10.78 4.69
C LEU A 44 -2.65 -10.48 6.04
N TYR A 45 -3.75 -9.70 6.04
CA TYR A 45 -4.52 -9.43 7.27
C TYR A 45 -5.27 -10.65 7.83
N GLN A 46 -5.27 -11.79 7.14
CA GLN A 46 -5.81 -13.06 7.64
C GLN A 46 -4.71 -13.97 8.23
N SER A 47 -3.45 -13.52 8.22
CA SER A 47 -2.32 -14.25 8.80
C SER A 47 -2.37 -14.26 10.33
N ASP A 48 -1.90 -15.36 10.93
CA ASP A 48 -1.70 -15.46 12.39
C ASP A 48 -0.46 -14.68 12.89
N ASN A 49 0.44 -14.27 11.99
CA ASN A 49 1.61 -13.43 12.33
C ASN A 49 1.19 -11.97 12.59
N LEU A 50 0.84 -11.67 13.84
CA LEU A 50 0.42 -10.33 14.28
C LEU A 50 1.54 -9.29 14.23
N GLU A 51 2.78 -9.66 14.56
CA GLU A 51 3.91 -8.72 14.49
C GLU A 51 4.25 -8.37 13.04
N GLY A 52 4.13 -9.33 12.12
CA GLY A 52 4.19 -9.10 10.67
C GLY A 52 3.13 -8.12 10.19
N ILE A 53 1.86 -8.32 10.57
CA ILE A 53 0.76 -7.40 10.25
C ILE A 53 1.07 -5.98 10.76
N LYS A 54 1.55 -5.86 12.00
CA LYS A 54 1.92 -4.60 12.63
C LYS A 54 3.08 -3.92 11.91
N ALA A 55 4.10 -4.67 11.49
CA ALA A 55 5.24 -4.13 10.74
C ALA A 55 4.81 -3.59 9.36
N VAL A 56 3.93 -4.32 8.65
CA VAL A 56 3.34 -3.83 7.39
C VAL A 56 2.56 -2.54 7.63
N ASN A 57 1.71 -2.49 8.65
CA ASN A 57 0.97 -1.27 9.00
C ASN A 57 1.90 -0.07 9.27
N GLN A 58 2.98 -0.29 10.03
CA GLN A 58 3.97 0.75 10.30
C GLN A 58 4.73 1.21 9.04
N ALA A 59 4.98 0.31 8.10
CA ALA A 59 5.57 0.65 6.81
C ALA A 59 4.60 1.50 5.96
N VAL A 60 3.36 1.05 5.83
CA VAL A 60 2.30 1.73 5.05
C VAL A 60 2.04 3.15 5.56
N LEU A 61 2.06 3.38 6.87
CA LEU A 61 1.87 4.72 7.47
C LEU A 61 2.93 5.75 7.04
N LYS A 62 4.09 5.30 6.57
CA LYS A 62 5.17 6.17 6.09
C LYS A 62 5.13 6.38 4.57
N MET A 63 4.22 5.70 3.88
CA MET A 63 4.14 5.68 2.42
C MET A 63 2.99 6.54 1.91
N LYS A 64 3.21 7.17 0.76
CA LYS A 64 2.12 7.71 -0.07
C LYS A 64 1.67 6.64 -1.06
N LYS A 65 2.49 6.41 -2.09
CA LYS A 65 2.38 5.25 -2.98
C LYS A 65 2.95 4.03 -2.27
N LEU A 66 2.28 2.88 -2.38
CA LEU A 66 2.74 1.65 -1.76
C LEU A 66 3.92 1.04 -2.52
N ASP A 67 4.94 0.63 -1.76
CA ASP A 67 6.07 -0.16 -2.25
C ASP A 67 5.86 -1.60 -1.80
N LEU A 68 5.55 -2.47 -2.76
CA LEU A 68 5.18 -3.86 -2.49
C LEU A 68 6.34 -4.66 -1.89
N ALA A 69 7.57 -4.42 -2.37
CA ALA A 69 8.75 -5.11 -1.89
C ALA A 69 9.08 -4.69 -0.45
N ALA A 70 8.99 -3.40 -0.14
CA ALA A 70 9.20 -2.90 1.21
C ALA A 70 8.13 -3.41 2.19
N MET A 71 6.86 -3.49 1.77
CA MET A 71 5.79 -4.07 2.59
C MET A 71 6.02 -5.56 2.85
N GLN A 72 6.38 -6.33 1.83
CA GLN A 72 6.67 -7.75 1.97
C GLN A 72 7.90 -7.98 2.87
N ALA A 73 8.97 -7.21 2.66
CA ALA A 73 10.15 -7.27 3.52
C ALA A 73 9.82 -6.87 4.98
N ALA A 74 8.93 -5.90 5.21
CA ALA A 74 8.49 -5.55 6.56
C ALA A 74 7.77 -6.71 7.24
N PHE A 75 6.90 -7.42 6.51
CA PHE A 75 6.21 -8.59 7.01
C PHE A 75 7.16 -9.75 7.35
N GLU A 76 8.09 -10.07 6.44
CA GLU A 76 9.01 -11.20 6.57
C GLU A 76 10.10 -10.98 7.64
N ASN A 77 10.54 -9.73 7.82
CA ASN A 77 11.57 -9.39 8.81
C ASN A 77 11.03 -9.22 10.23
N ALA A 78 9.71 -9.06 10.38
CA ALA A 78 9.06 -9.09 11.68
C ALA A 78 9.04 -10.54 12.19
N LYS A 79 10.07 -10.90 12.95
CA LYS A 79 10.13 -12.15 13.70
C LYS A 79 9.62 -11.91 15.12
N ASP A 80 8.95 -12.93 15.65
CA ASP A 80 8.41 -13.01 17.02
C ASP A 80 9.41 -12.61 18.10
#